data_AF-A0A9J7EIS0-F1
#
_entry.id   AF-A0A9J7EIS0-F1
#
_cell.length_a   1.000
_cell.length_b   1.000
_cell.length_c   1.000
_cell.angle_alpha   90.00
_cell.angle_beta   90.00
_cell.angle_gamma   90.00
#
_symmetry.space_group_name_H-M   'P 1'
#
loop_
_entity.id
_entity.type
_entity.pdbx_description
1 polymer ?
#
loop_
_entity_poly.entity_id
_entity_poly.type
_entity_poly.pdbx_seq_one_letter_code
_entity_poly.pdbx_strand_id
1 'polypeptide(L)'
;MHFKILFFILILNIIRSSQLLDSDNNYELVPVMSPMAGNAPFFELPCMIVGGTCAKPMYCPDGTRVGTKGLCPVQQEQGMECCRPSSGDITCHSKGGECVSDHYKCPRLLRVKEANDCGIGNTCCAFI
;
A
#
# COMPACT_ATOMS: atom_id res chain seq x y z
N MET A 1 -21.32 31.52 51.22
CA MET A 1 -19.99 31.08 50.73
C MET A 1 -19.96 29.64 50.18
N HIS A 2 -20.83 28.72 50.64
CA HIS A 2 -20.85 27.31 50.16
C HIS A 2 -21.22 27.11 48.68
N PHE A 3 -22.13 27.93 48.11
CA PHE A 3 -22.58 27.77 46.72
C PHE A 3 -21.46 28.01 45.69
N LYS A 4 -20.56 28.96 45.97
CA LYS A 4 -19.40 29.26 45.11
C LYS A 4 -18.37 28.12 45.09
N ILE A 5 -18.25 27.40 46.21
CA ILE A 5 -17.32 26.26 46.35
C ILE A 5 -17.83 25.07 45.54
N LEU A 6 -19.13 24.78 45.61
CA LEU A 6 -19.75 23.71 44.82
C LEU A 6 -19.63 23.96 43.30
N PHE A 7 -19.81 25.20 42.87
CA PHE A 7 -19.67 25.59 41.46
C PHE A 7 -18.23 25.43 40.95
N PHE A 8 -17.24 25.76 41.79
CA PHE A 8 -15.82 25.55 41.46
C PHE A 8 -15.47 24.06 41.32
N ILE A 9 -15.98 23.20 42.21
CA ILE A 9 -15.75 21.75 42.14
C ILE A 9 -16.38 21.14 40.88
N LEU A 10 -17.56 21.62 40.48
CA LEU A 10 -18.21 21.19 39.23
C LEU A 10 -17.41 21.59 38.00
N ILE A 11 -16.90 22.82 37.93
CA ILE A 11 -16.05 23.28 36.82
C ILE A 11 -14.74 22.49 36.75
N LEU A 12 -14.09 22.24 37.90
CA LEU A 12 -12.85 21.45 37.94
C LEU A 12 -13.08 20.01 37.47
N ASN A 13 -14.23 19.39 37.78
CA ASN A 13 -14.56 18.05 37.28
C ASN A 13 -14.87 18.05 35.78
N ILE A 14 -15.55 19.07 35.25
CA ILE A 14 -15.80 19.18 33.81
C ILE A 14 -14.49 19.31 33.04
N ILE A 15 -13.58 20.19 33.48
CA ILE A 15 -12.26 20.38 32.85
C ILE A 15 -11.44 19.08 32.88
N ARG A 16 -11.53 18.30 33.97
CA ARG A 16 -10.83 17.03 34.11
C ARG A 16 -11.39 15.94 33.17
N SER A 17 -12.70 15.92 32.95
CA SER A 17 -13.33 15.02 31.97
C SER A 17 -13.01 15.38 30.52
N SER A 18 -12.85 16.67 30.20
CA SER A 18 -12.48 17.12 28.86
C SER A 18 -11.09 16.67 28.43
N GLN A 19 -10.15 16.52 29.38
CA GLN A 19 -8.78 16.06 29.09
C GLN A 19 -8.67 14.53 28.89
N LEU A 20 -9.74 13.77 29.15
CA LEU A 20 -9.74 12.31 29.04
C LEU A 20 -10.24 11.80 27.67
N LEU A 21 -10.65 12.72 26.78
CA LEU A 21 -11.08 12.40 25.40
C LEU A 21 -10.08 12.86 24.32
N ASP A 22 -8.86 13.23 24.71
CA ASP A 22 -7.74 13.50 23.78
C ASP A 22 -6.56 12.53 24.04
N SER A 23 -6.88 11.25 24.25
CA SER A 23 -5.89 10.18 24.20
C SER A 23 -5.96 9.52 22.83
N ASP A 24 -5.50 10.23 21.80
CA ASP A 24 -5.22 9.64 20.50
C ASP A 24 -4.19 8.52 20.68
N ASN A 25 -4.64 7.30 20.39
CA ASN A 25 -3.94 6.03 20.25
C ASN A 25 -2.41 6.07 20.38
N ASN A 26 -1.91 6.00 21.62
CA ASN A 26 -0.53 5.59 21.87
C ASN A 26 -0.44 4.05 21.76
N TYR A 27 -0.22 3.57 20.54
CA TYR A 27 0.31 2.22 20.33
C TYR A 27 1.82 2.29 20.51
N GLU A 28 2.30 1.71 21.60
CA GLU A 28 3.72 1.63 21.94
C GLU A 28 4.42 0.77 20.88
N LEU A 29 5.06 1.42 19.90
CA LEU A 29 5.87 0.77 18.89
C LEU A 29 7.13 0.20 19.55
N VAL A 30 7.17 -1.12 19.67
CA VAL A 30 8.40 -1.89 19.90
C VAL A 30 9.47 -1.37 18.94
N PRO A 31 10.70 -1.03 19.41
CA PRO A 31 11.73 -0.49 18.55
C PRO A 31 12.30 -1.63 17.70
N VAL A 32 11.64 -1.93 16.59
CA VAL A 32 12.27 -2.66 15.50
C VAL A 32 13.29 -1.71 14.93
N MET A 33 14.57 -2.01 15.17
CA MET A 33 15.71 -1.32 14.59
C MET A 33 15.60 -1.39 13.05
N SER A 34 14.93 -0.40 12.45
CA SER A 34 14.70 -0.34 11.00
C SER A 34 15.61 0.75 10.41
N PRO A 35 16.50 0.43 9.46
CA PRO A 35 17.44 1.39 8.89
C PRO A 35 16.79 2.38 7.91
N MET A 36 15.49 2.67 8.06
CA MET A 36 14.72 3.54 7.19
C MET A 36 13.81 4.45 8.01
N ALA A 37 14.41 5.48 8.61
CA ALA A 37 13.69 6.63 9.12
C ALA A 37 13.15 7.46 7.94
N GLY A 38 12.12 6.94 7.27
CA GLY A 38 11.41 7.62 6.19
C GLY A 38 9.93 7.28 6.25
N ASN A 39 9.07 8.26 5.96
CA ASN A 39 7.63 8.03 5.86
C ASN A 39 7.37 6.93 4.81
N ALA A 40 6.40 6.05 5.08
CA ALA A 40 5.97 5.05 4.12
C ALA A 40 5.50 5.74 2.82
N PRO A 41 5.75 5.14 1.63
CA PRO A 41 5.21 5.69 0.40
C PRO A 41 3.69 5.73 0.45
N PHE A 42 3.08 6.82 -0.02
CA PHE A 42 1.63 6.93 -0.17
C PHE A 42 1.24 7.00 -1.65
N PHE A 43 -0.06 6.99 -1.90
CA PHE A 43 -0.58 7.02 -3.27
C PHE A 43 -0.77 8.46 -3.74
N GLU A 44 -0.20 8.78 -4.91
CA GLU A 44 -0.38 10.09 -5.57
C GLU A 44 -1.21 9.94 -6.84
N LEU A 45 -2.21 10.81 -6.99
CA LEU A 45 -3.21 10.72 -8.05
C LEU A 45 -2.62 10.67 -9.48
N PRO A 46 -1.58 11.43 -9.84
CA PRO A 46 -1.01 11.36 -11.19
C PRO A 46 -0.45 9.98 -11.54
N CYS A 47 0.23 9.31 -10.60
CA CYS A 47 0.72 7.94 -10.78
C CYS A 47 -0.42 6.92 -10.80
N MET A 48 -1.44 7.10 -9.96
CA MET A 48 -2.62 6.22 -9.95
C MET A 48 -3.42 6.27 -11.25
N ILE A 49 -3.57 7.46 -11.86
CA ILE A 49 -4.29 7.63 -13.13
C ILE A 49 -3.65 6.79 -14.24
N VAL A 50 -2.31 6.67 -14.23
CA VAL A 50 -1.60 5.81 -15.18
C VAL A 50 -1.52 4.35 -14.72
N GLY A 51 -2.22 3.96 -13.65
CA GLY A 51 -2.25 2.60 -13.12
C GLY A 51 -0.96 2.17 -12.41
N GLY A 52 -0.21 3.13 -11.88
CA GLY A 52 1.02 2.88 -11.14
C GLY A 52 0.91 3.18 -9.64
N THR A 53 2.03 2.94 -8.95
CA THR A 53 2.25 3.24 -7.53
C THR A 53 3.59 3.95 -7.34
N CYS A 54 3.64 4.89 -6.39
CA CYS A 54 4.87 5.57 -6.01
C CYS A 54 5.72 4.68 -5.09
N ALA A 55 6.96 4.39 -5.48
CA ALA A 55 7.92 3.64 -4.67
C ALA A 55 9.34 4.12 -4.93
N LYS A 56 10.30 3.67 -4.09
CA LYS A 56 11.71 3.95 -4.40
C LYS A 56 12.12 3.19 -5.67
N PRO A 57 13.01 3.77 -6.49
CA PRO A 57 13.72 3.13 -7.60
C PRO A 57 14.01 1.63 -7.46
N MET A 58 14.57 1.24 -6.32
CA MET A 58 15.01 -0.13 -6.02
C MET A 58 13.87 -1.10 -5.70
N TYR A 59 12.66 -0.59 -5.48
CA TYR A 59 11.45 -1.39 -5.24
C TYR A 59 10.54 -1.45 -6.47
N CYS A 60 10.82 -0.69 -7.52
CA CYS A 60 10.17 -0.91 -8.80
C CYS A 60 10.74 -2.19 -9.43
N PRO A 61 9.90 -3.17 -9.79
CA PRO A 61 10.35 -4.30 -10.61
C PRO A 61 10.98 -3.81 -11.92
N ASP A 62 11.91 -4.59 -12.48
CA ASP A 62 12.59 -4.23 -13.73
C ASP A 62 11.58 -3.95 -14.85
N GLY A 63 11.83 -2.90 -15.63
CA GLY A 63 10.95 -2.50 -16.73
C GLY A 63 9.61 -1.87 -16.32
N THR A 64 9.32 -1.70 -15.02
CA THR A 64 8.08 -1.04 -14.55
C THR A 64 8.23 0.46 -14.31
N ARG A 65 9.45 0.99 -14.35
CA ARG A 65 9.70 2.41 -14.09
C ARG A 65 9.18 3.24 -15.26
N VAL A 66 8.28 4.18 -14.97
CA VAL A 66 7.70 5.02 -16.02
C VAL A 66 8.73 6.03 -16.55
N GLY A 67 9.71 6.44 -15.74
CA GLY A 67 10.78 7.38 -16.12
C GLY A 67 10.32 8.84 -16.28
N THR A 68 9.01 9.09 -16.42
CA THR A 68 8.42 10.43 -16.49
C THR A 68 8.34 11.06 -15.10
N LYS A 69 8.93 12.25 -14.95
CA LYS A 69 8.83 13.08 -13.74
C LYS A 69 7.41 13.65 -13.57
N GLY A 70 7.06 14.00 -12.33
CA GLY A 70 5.79 14.64 -11.98
C GLY A 70 4.64 13.68 -11.73
N LEU A 71 4.90 12.37 -11.71
CA LEU A 71 3.89 11.35 -11.38
C LEU A 71 3.75 11.12 -9.87
N CYS A 72 4.82 11.34 -9.11
CA CYS A 72 4.83 11.35 -7.64
C CYS A 72 5.27 12.73 -7.14
N PRO A 73 4.58 13.83 -7.49
CA PRO A 73 5.07 15.19 -7.31
C PRO A 73 5.52 15.52 -5.88
N VAL A 74 4.83 15.02 -4.86
CA VAL A 74 5.19 15.28 -3.45
C VAL A 74 6.38 14.42 -3.02
N GLN A 75 6.38 13.14 -3.41
CA GLN A 75 7.39 12.19 -2.94
C GLN A 75 8.64 12.10 -3.85
N GLN A 76 8.63 12.75 -5.01
CA GLN A 76 9.74 12.73 -5.95
C GLN A 76 10.98 13.43 -5.40
N GLU A 77 10.81 14.46 -4.56
CA GLU A 77 11.92 15.09 -3.82
C GLU A 77 12.59 14.12 -2.83
N GLN A 78 11.86 13.10 -2.38
CA GLN A 78 12.35 12.03 -1.52
C GLN A 78 12.93 10.85 -2.33
N GLY A 79 13.10 11.04 -3.64
CA GLY A 79 13.63 10.05 -4.56
C GLY A 79 12.64 8.94 -4.90
N MET A 80 11.32 9.17 -4.76
CA MET A 80 10.32 8.23 -5.27
C MET A 80 10.11 8.39 -6.78
N GLU A 81 9.77 7.28 -7.42
CA GLU A 81 9.36 7.22 -8.82
C GLU A 81 8.01 6.51 -8.94
N CYS A 82 7.31 6.75 -10.06
CA CYS A 82 6.11 5.99 -10.39
C CYS A 82 6.51 4.67 -11.06
N CYS A 83 6.17 3.55 -10.43
CA CYS A 83 6.26 2.22 -11.02
C CYS A 83 4.88 1.84 -11.57
N ARG A 84 4.81 1.42 -12.83
CA ARG A 84 3.61 0.93 -13.49
C ARG A 84 3.92 -0.42 -14.11
N PRO A 85 3.07 -1.45 -13.94
CA PRO A 85 3.23 -2.70 -14.66
C PRO A 85 3.34 -2.41 -16.17
N SER A 86 4.44 -2.86 -16.78
CA SER A 86 4.59 -2.75 -18.23
C SER A 86 3.44 -3.51 -18.88
N SER A 87 2.74 -2.89 -19.83
CA SER A 87 1.71 -3.57 -20.62
C SER A 87 2.26 -4.77 -21.41
N GLY A 88 3.59 -4.91 -21.50
CA GLY A 88 4.25 -6.02 -22.16
C GLY A 88 4.47 -7.27 -21.30
N ASP A 89 4.42 -7.18 -19.98
CA ASP A 89 4.69 -8.34 -19.12
C ASP A 89 3.39 -9.08 -18.79
N ILE A 90 2.93 -9.85 -19.77
CA ILE A 90 1.77 -10.75 -19.69
C ILE A 90 2.22 -12.18 -19.40
N THR A 91 3.26 -12.36 -18.58
CA THR A 91 3.65 -13.69 -18.10
C THR A 91 2.69 -14.16 -17.00
N CYS A 92 2.60 -15.47 -16.79
CA CYS A 92 1.75 -16.04 -15.77
C CYS A 92 2.22 -15.60 -14.37
N HIS A 93 3.54 -15.55 -14.17
CA HIS A 93 4.14 -15.08 -12.93
C HIS A 93 3.82 -13.60 -12.65
N SER A 94 3.85 -12.72 -13.67
CA SER A 94 3.49 -11.30 -13.48
C SER A 94 2.02 -11.10 -13.09
N LYS A 95 1.17 -12.12 -13.32
CA LYS A 95 -0.25 -12.16 -12.94
C LYS A 95 -0.50 -12.87 -11.61
N GLY A 96 0.56 -13.20 -10.87
CA GLY A 96 0.45 -13.88 -9.58
C GLY A 96 0.07 -15.35 -9.71
N GLY A 97 0.41 -15.99 -10.83
CA GLY A 97 0.09 -17.38 -11.11
C GLY A 97 1.29 -18.23 -11.46
N GLU A 98 1.01 -19.51 -11.67
CA GLU A 98 1.96 -20.50 -12.16
C GLU A 98 1.37 -21.27 -13.36
N CYS A 99 2.23 -21.60 -14.33
CA CYS A 99 1.86 -22.46 -15.44
C CYS A 99 1.73 -23.90 -14.96
N VAL A 100 0.50 -24.37 -14.87
CA VAL A 100 0.17 -25.73 -14.44
C VAL A 100 -0.32 -26.55 -15.64
N SER A 101 -0.20 -27.88 -15.59
CA SER A 101 -0.77 -28.76 -16.61
C SER A 101 -2.27 -28.55 -16.77
N ASP A 102 -2.80 -28.66 -17.98
CA ASP A 102 -4.25 -28.58 -18.26
C ASP A 102 -5.07 -29.65 -17.53
N HIS A 103 -4.43 -30.73 -17.07
CA HIS A 103 -5.04 -31.77 -16.22
C HIS A 103 -5.16 -31.35 -14.75
N TYR A 104 -4.41 -30.33 -14.33
CA TYR A 104 -4.51 -29.78 -12.98
C TYR A 104 -5.86 -29.10 -12.80
N LYS A 105 -6.48 -29.29 -11.62
CA LYS A 105 -7.77 -28.69 -11.29
C LYS A 105 -7.62 -27.21 -10.93
N CYS A 106 -7.33 -26.37 -11.92
CA CYS A 106 -7.43 -24.92 -11.78
C CYS A 106 -8.88 -24.45 -12.00
N PRO A 107 -9.56 -23.84 -11.00
CA PRO A 107 -10.89 -23.25 -11.18
C PRO A 107 -10.92 -22.26 -12.34
N ARG A 108 -12.00 -22.27 -13.14
CA ARG A 108 -12.09 -21.42 -14.34
C ARG A 108 -11.91 -19.93 -14.05
N LEU A 109 -12.32 -19.48 -12.86
CA LEU A 109 -12.20 -18.09 -12.40
C LEU A 109 -10.77 -17.67 -12.09
N LEU A 110 -9.86 -18.62 -11.84
CA LEU A 110 -8.45 -18.37 -11.55
C LEU A 110 -7.54 -18.57 -12.77
N ARG A 111 -8.13 -18.91 -13.93
CA ARG A 111 -7.36 -19.10 -15.17
C ARG A 111 -7.11 -17.75 -15.84
N VAL A 112 -5.84 -17.41 -16.06
CA VAL A 112 -5.44 -16.18 -16.76
C VAL A 112 -5.15 -16.53 -18.20
N LYS A 113 -6.01 -16.09 -19.13
CA LYS A 113 -5.91 -16.43 -20.56
C LYS A 113 -4.94 -15.54 -21.32
N GLU A 114 -4.70 -14.37 -20.76
CA GLU A 114 -3.84 -13.34 -21.31
C GLU A 114 -2.36 -13.70 -21.12
N ALA A 115 -2.06 -14.73 -20.31
CA ALA A 115 -0.70 -15.21 -20.09
C ALA A 115 -0.11 -15.85 -21.36
N ASN A 116 1.07 -15.42 -21.81
CA ASN A 116 1.67 -15.87 -23.07
C ASN A 116 2.91 -16.77 -22.92
N ASP A 117 3.30 -17.08 -21.68
CA ASP A 117 4.51 -17.83 -21.32
C ASP A 117 4.26 -19.30 -20.97
N CYS A 118 2.99 -19.71 -20.83
CA CYS A 118 2.67 -21.12 -20.61
C CYS A 118 2.80 -21.92 -21.92
N GLY A 119 3.60 -23.00 -21.86
CA GLY A 119 3.77 -23.93 -22.97
C GLY A 119 2.49 -24.70 -23.33
N ILE A 120 2.52 -25.38 -24.48
CA ILE A 120 1.39 -26.20 -24.96
C ILE A 120 1.02 -27.26 -23.91
N GLY A 121 -0.27 -27.38 -23.59
CA GLY A 121 -0.77 -28.33 -22.58
C GLY A 121 -0.72 -27.80 -21.14
N ASN A 122 -0.32 -26.55 -20.96
CA ASN A 122 -0.33 -25.84 -19.69
C ASN A 122 -1.22 -24.59 -19.75
N THR A 123 -1.77 -24.24 -18.59
CA THR A 123 -2.62 -23.06 -18.37
C THR A 123 -2.06 -22.25 -17.21
N CYS A 124 -2.13 -20.92 -17.29
CA CYS A 124 -1.81 -20.08 -16.14
C CYS A 124 -2.90 -20.14 -15.08
N CYS A 125 -2.54 -20.51 -13.84
CA CYS A 125 -3.43 -20.51 -12.69
C CYS A 125 -2.97 -19.49 -11.65
N ALA A 126 -3.78 -18.46 -11.39
CA ALA A 126 -3.49 -17.44 -10.38
C ALA A 126 -3.76 -17.97 -8.97
N PHE A 127 -2.88 -17.62 -8.03
CA PHE A 127 -3.06 -17.86 -6.60
C PHE A 127 -3.41 -16.53 -5.94
N ILE A 128 -4.65 -16.43 -5.44
CA ILE A 128 -5.14 -15.29 -4.65
C ILE A 128 -5.26 -15.66 -3.18
#